data_AF-A0A3Q3FJ43-F1
#
_entry.id   AF-A0A3Q3FJ43-F1
#
_cell.length_a   1.000
_cell.length_b   1.000
_cell.length_c   1.000
_cell.angle_alpha   90.00
_cell.angle_beta   90.00
_cell.angle_gamma   90.00
#
_symmetry.space_group_name_H-M   'P 1'
#
loop_
_entity.id
_entity.type
_entity.pdbx_description
1 polymer ?
#
loop_
_entity_poly.entity_id
_entity_poly.type
_entity_poly.pdbx_seq_one_letter_code
_entity_poly.pdbx_strand_id
1 'polypeptide(L)' 'VAVSWEPSKGARSYTTVAQGNGGYASTCTSNETTCVFSDLLCGLNYSITVVASDETPCVPQNVTAQMVCSDDAGIVSWEE' A
#
# COMPACT_ATOMS: atom_id res chain seq x y z
N VAL A 1 -7.94 -15.07 13.64
CA VAL A 1 -6.52 -14.96 13.23
C VAL A 1 -6.15 -13.49 13.20
N ALA A 2 -5.02 -13.11 13.81
CA ALA A 2 -4.55 -11.73 13.80
C ALA A 2 -3.32 -11.61 12.90
N VAL A 3 -3.26 -10.53 12.12
CA VAL A 3 -2.15 -10.20 11.24
C VAL A 3 -1.68 -8.77 11.55
N SER A 4 -0.38 -8.59 11.50
CA SER A 4 0.27 -7.30 11.77
C SER A 4 1.40 -7.07 10.76
N TRP A 5 1.57 -5.84 10.34
CA TRP A 5 2.60 -5.42 9.40
C TRP A 5 3.29 -4.15 9.89
N GLU A 6 4.36 -3.75 9.20
CA GLU A 6 5.05 -2.49 9.46
C GLU A 6 4.36 -1.34 8.72
N PRO A 7 4.31 -0.13 9.32
CA PRO A 7 3.69 1.02 8.67
C PRO A 7 4.47 1.42 7.41
N SER A 8 3.74 1.65 6.32
CA SER A 8 4.30 2.19 5.08
C SER A 8 4.32 3.72 5.12
N LYS A 9 5.34 4.35 4.55
CA LYS A 9 5.41 5.82 4.45
C LYS A 9 4.21 6.34 3.66
N GLY A 10 3.52 7.35 4.20
CA GLY A 10 2.37 7.99 3.57
C GLY A 10 1.05 7.22 3.68
N ALA A 11 1.05 5.96 4.11
CA ALA A 11 -0.17 5.18 4.21
C ALA A 11 -1.08 5.67 5.35
N ARG A 12 -2.34 5.98 5.02
CA ARG A 12 -3.38 6.41 5.99
C ARG A 12 -4.36 5.32 6.33
N SER A 13 -4.58 4.38 5.41
CA SER A 13 -5.45 3.23 5.61
C SER A 13 -4.83 1.98 5.01
N TYR A 14 -5.20 0.83 5.57
CA TYR A 14 -4.75 -0.47 5.12
C TYR A 14 -5.96 -1.35 4.86
N THR A 15 -5.99 -1.96 3.69
CA THR A 15 -6.97 -2.98 3.33
C THR A 15 -6.25 -4.31 3.25
N THR A 16 -6.64 -5.24 4.12
CA THR A 16 -6.09 -6.59 4.16
C THR A 16 -7.11 -7.58 3.66
N VAL A 17 -6.70 -8.45 2.74
CA VAL A 17 -7.54 -9.50 2.15
C VAL A 17 -6.93 -10.85 2.50
N ALA A 18 -7.74 -11.72 3.11
CA ALA A 18 -7.41 -13.11 3.39
C ALA A 18 -8.13 -14.00 2.38
N GLN A 19 -7.40 -14.50 1.38
CA GLN A 19 -7.95 -15.34 0.32
C GLN A 19 -7.67 -16.82 0.60
N GLY A 20 -8.73 -17.59 0.85
CA GLY A 20 -8.68 -19.03 1.06
C GLY A 20 -8.70 -19.80 -0.27
N ASN A 21 -7.99 -20.92 -0.31
CA ASN A 21 -7.91 -21.82 -1.46
C ASN A 21 -9.27 -22.43 -1.91
N GLY A 22 -10.33 -22.34 -1.10
CA GLY A 22 -11.70 -22.77 -1.44
C GLY A 22 -12.58 -21.68 -2.09
N GLY A 23 -12.01 -20.55 -2.51
CA GLY A 23 -12.77 -19.41 -3.07
C GLY A 23 -13.40 -18.50 -2.01
N TYR A 24 -13.26 -18.84 -0.74
CA TYR A 24 -13.65 -17.97 0.37
C TYR A 24 -12.64 -16.85 0.56
N ALA A 25 -13.08 -15.61 0.68
CA ALA A 25 -12.23 -14.47 0.99
C ALA A 25 -12.86 -13.63 2.09
N SER A 26 -12.04 -13.16 3.02
CA SER A 26 -12.44 -12.17 4.02
C SER A 26 -11.58 -10.92 3.87
N THR A 27 -12.17 -9.76 4.10
CA THR A 27 -11.53 -8.46 3.91
C THR A 27 -11.70 -7.63 5.17
N CYS A 28 -10.65 -6.89 5.51
CA CYS A 28 -10.58 -6.08 6.69
C CYS A 28 -9.90 -4.76 6.35
N THR A 29 -10.57 -3.67 6.69
CA THR A 29 -10.05 -2.32 6.50
C THR A 29 -9.79 -1.70 7.86
N SER A 30 -8.56 -1.23 8.08
CA SER A 30 -8.12 -0.64 9.33
C SER A 30 -7.16 0.51 9.04
N ASN A 31 -7.17 1.54 9.89
CA ASN A 31 -6.16 2.60 9.88
C ASN A 31 -4.90 2.20 10.67
N GLU A 32 -5.00 1.15 11.49
CA GLU A 32 -3.88 0.58 12.24
C GLU A 32 -3.08 -0.40 11.37
N THR A 33 -1.86 -0.72 11.78
CA THR A 33 -1.03 -1.73 11.12
C THR A 33 -1.36 -3.16 11.54
N THR A 34 -2.58 -3.36 12.05
CA THR A 34 -3.07 -4.64 12.54
C THR A 34 -4.50 -4.88 12.07
N CYS A 35 -4.82 -6.14 11.82
CA CYS A 35 -6.16 -6.59 11.52
C CYS A 35 -6.46 -7.95 12.15
N VAL A 36 -7.70 -8.15 12.59
CA VAL A 36 -8.20 -9.41 13.16
C VAL A 36 -9.33 -9.95 12.28
N PHE A 37 -9.13 -11.14 11.74
CA PHE A 37 -10.16 -11.91 11.05
C PHE A 37 -10.83 -12.90 12.01
N SER A 38 -12.14 -12.75 12.22
CA SER A 38 -12.95 -13.58 13.12
C SER A 38 -13.77 -14.65 12.38
N ASP A 39 -13.90 -14.53 11.08
CA ASP A 39 -14.80 -15.27 10.18
C ASP A 39 -14.06 -16.29 9.29
N LEU A 40 -12.77 -16.54 9.52
CA LEU A 40 -12.02 -17.54 8.75
C LEU A 40 -12.47 -18.97 9.05
N LEU A 41 -12.55 -19.77 7.99
CA LEU A 41 -12.91 -21.18 8.05
C LEU A 41 -11.69 -22.03 8.41
N CYS A 42 -11.88 -22.99 9.32
CA CYS A 42 -10.83 -23.90 9.73
C CYS A 42 -10.43 -24.86 8.60
N GLY A 43 -9.14 -25.20 8.50
CA GLY A 43 -8.62 -26.19 7.57
C GLY A 43 -8.34 -25.70 6.15
N LEU A 44 -8.55 -24.41 5.88
CA LEU A 44 -8.16 -23.78 4.61
C LEU A 44 -6.80 -23.09 4.76
N ASN A 45 -6.06 -23.05 3.65
CA ASN A 45 -4.82 -22.27 3.58
C ASN A 45 -5.17 -20.90 3.00
N TYR A 46 -4.77 -19.84 3.71
CA TYR A 46 -5.09 -18.46 3.37
C TYR A 46 -3.84 -17.72 2.89
N SER A 47 -3.96 -17.04 1.76
CA SER A 47 -3.00 -16.04 1.29
C SER A 47 -3.45 -14.67 1.76
N ILE A 48 -2.58 -13.98 2.51
CA ILE A 48 -2.86 -12.65 3.05
C ILE A 48 -2.20 -11.59 2.17
N THR A 49 -2.99 -10.64 1.69
CA THR A 49 -2.52 -9.50 0.91
C THR A 49 -2.89 -8.21 1.65
N VAL A 50 -1.90 -7.38 1.96
CA VAL A 50 -2.10 -6.06 2.59
C VAL A 50 -1.86 -4.99 1.54
N VAL A 51 -2.83 -4.09 1.38
CA VAL A 51 -2.75 -2.93 0.48
C VAL A 51 -2.79 -1.67 1.34
N ALA A 52 -1.73 -0.89 1.27
CA ALA A 52 -1.66 0.42 1.90
C ALA A 52 -2.23 1.49 0.94
N SER A 53 -3.09 2.35 1.47
CA SER A 53 -3.70 3.45 0.72
C SER A 53 -3.38 4.78 1.40
N ASP A 54 -3.03 5.77 0.60
CA ASP A 54 -3.03 7.17 0.99
C ASP A 54 -4.21 7.87 0.32
N GLU A 55 -4.90 8.74 1.07
CA GLU A 55 -5.98 9.58 0.56
C GLU A 55 -5.42 10.79 -0.21
N THR A 56 -4.12 11.07 -0.08
CA THR A 56 -3.43 12.11 -0.82
C THR A 56 -2.54 11.53 -1.92
N PRO A 57 -2.66 11.98 -3.18
CA PRO A 57 -1.65 11.66 -4.19
C PRO A 57 -0.30 12.21 -3.72
N CYS A 58 0.77 11.41 -3.84
CA CYS A 58 2.11 11.84 -3.47
C CYS A 58 2.50 13.07 -4.32
N VAL A 59 2.64 14.22 -3.65
CA VAL A 59 3.17 15.42 -4.31
C VAL A 59 4.68 15.28 -4.39
N PRO A 60 5.30 15.40 -5.57
CA PRO A 60 6.74 15.26 -5.72
C PRO A 60 7.45 16.32 -4.87
N GLN A 61 8.41 15.88 -4.05
CA GLN A 61 9.22 16.79 -3.24
C GLN A 61 10.51 17.14 -3.96
N ASN A 62 11.15 18.25 -3.56
CA ASN A 62 12.44 18.68 -4.10
C ASN A 62 12.48 18.79 -5.64
N VAL A 63 11.39 19.29 -6.23
CA VAL A 63 11.32 19.48 -7.69
C VAL A 63 12.38 20.47 -8.14
N THR A 64 13.30 19.99 -8.95
CA THR A 64 14.39 20.74 -9.55
C THR A 64 14.25 20.69 -11.06
N ALA A 65 14.31 21.85 -11.70
CA ALA A 65 14.25 21.98 -13.14
C ALA A 65 15.54 22.63 -13.63
N GLN A 66 16.19 21.99 -14.60
CA GLN A 66 17.42 22.47 -15.20
C GLN A 66 17.26 22.52 -16.72
N MET A 67 17.56 23.68 -17.30
CA MET A 67 17.65 23.83 -18.75
C MET A 67 19.05 23.45 -19.21
N VAL A 68 19.13 22.53 -20.17
CA VAL A 68 20.37 22.12 -20.84
C VAL A 68 20.40 22.79 -22.21
N CYS A 69 20.99 24.00 -22.25
CA CYS A 69 21.02 24.84 -23.45
C CYS A 69 21.84 24.24 -24.60
N SER A 70 22.70 23.26 -24.32
CA SER A 70 23.52 22.59 -25.34
C SER A 70 22.72 21.60 -26.20
N ASP A 71 21.65 21.02 -25.65
CA ASP A 71 20.81 20.00 -26.30
C ASP A 71 19.36 20.47 -26.51
N ASP A 72 19.08 21.75 -26.29
CA ASP A 72 17.72 22.34 -26.31
C ASP A 72 16.69 21.51 -25.51
N ALA A 73 17.16 20.99 -24.36
CA ALA A 73 16.41 20.06 -23.53
C ALA A 73 16.21 20.61 -22.11
N GLY A 74 15.10 20.26 -21.48
CA GLY A 74 14.84 20.54 -20.06
C GLY A 74 14.81 19.26 -19.25
N ILE A 75 15.61 19.19 -18.19
CA ILE A 75 15.62 18.08 -17.22
C ILE A 75 14.80 18.50 -16.01
N VAL A 76 13.88 17.64 -15.57
CA VAL A 76 13.12 17.81 -14.34
C VAL A 76 13.34 16.60 -13.45
N SER A 77 13.75 16.84 -12.21
CA SER A 77 14.03 15.82 -11.19
C SER A 77 13.23 16.09 -9.93
N TRP A 78 12.78 15.04 -9.27
CA TRP A 78 12.07 15.11 -7.99
C TRP A 78 12.46 13.93 -7.10
N GLU A 79 12.19 14.05 -5.82
CA GLU A 79 12.40 13.03 -4.80
C GLU A 79 11.05 12.56 -4.23
N GLU A 80 10.99 11.27 -3.87
CA GLU A 80 9.84 10.62 -3.24
C GLU A 80 9.99 10.57 -1.71
#